data_AF-A0AA41QMV8-F1
#
_entry.id   AF-A0AA41QMV8-F1
#
_cell.length_a   1.000
_cell.length_b   1.000
_cell.length_c   1.000
_cell.angle_alpha   90.00
_cell.angle_beta   90.00
_cell.angle_gamma   90.00
#
_symmetry.space_group_name_H-M   'P 1'
#
loop_
_entity.id
_entity.type
_entity.pdbx_description
1 polymer ?
#
loop_
_entity_poly.entity_id
_entity_poly.type
_entity_poly.pdbx_seq_one_letter_code
_entity_poly.pdbx_strand_id
1 'polypeptide(L)'
;MAGSLFFRAAIAAAIVLGLSATNAAALEKREAEAVVTILERLSSETRKTVFYDEDAAQEWFEIDDESSQLIPAAGFSETSWKAAFDQTMTGFIASIPQAELEQMMEEFADKLGELGKMTPEQKKAATEMLRAQMGNFEAIREKGAPYRNVVAPYSDRLKRLSKSE
;
A
#
# COMPACT_ATOMS: atom_id res chain seq x y z
N MET A 1 52.86 -48.54 30.37
CA MET A 1 52.07 -49.24 29.33
C MET A 1 50.64 -48.75 29.40
N ALA A 2 50.03 -48.52 28.23
CA ALA A 2 48.65 -48.09 27.97
C ALA A 2 48.28 -46.68 28.49
N GLY A 3 47.63 -45.78 27.75
CA GLY A 3 47.04 -45.83 26.42
C GLY A 3 46.01 -44.69 26.30
N SER A 4 45.64 -44.37 25.05
CA SER A 4 44.44 -43.62 24.62
C SER A 4 44.54 -42.10 24.42
N LEU A 5 44.88 -41.77 23.16
CA LEU A 5 44.28 -40.77 22.26
C LEU A 5 42.86 -40.30 22.65
N PHE A 6 42.54 -39.00 22.47
CA PHE A 6 41.32 -38.54 21.78
C PHE A 6 41.45 -37.08 21.31
N PHE A 7 41.39 -36.90 19.98
CA PHE A 7 40.97 -35.67 19.30
C PHE A 7 39.53 -35.30 19.66
N ARG A 8 39.21 -34.00 19.73
CA ARG A 8 37.92 -33.34 19.35
C ARG A 8 38.04 -31.83 19.64
N ALA A 9 38.24 -30.99 18.62
CA ALA A 9 37.23 -30.41 17.72
C ALA A 9 36.37 -29.32 18.39
N ALA A 10 36.37 -28.15 17.75
CA ALA A 10 35.74 -26.90 18.17
C ALA A 10 34.23 -27.00 18.41
N ILE A 11 33.71 -26.14 19.30
CA ILE A 11 32.29 -25.77 19.32
C ILE A 11 32.20 -24.25 19.19
N ALA A 12 31.72 -23.83 18.02
CA ALA A 12 31.24 -22.50 17.72
C ALA A 12 29.75 -22.35 18.10
N ALA A 13 29.34 -21.09 18.23
CA ALA A 13 27.96 -20.57 18.26
C ALA A 13 27.16 -20.83 19.57
N ALA A 14 26.28 -19.94 20.02
CA ALA A 14 25.51 -18.96 19.27
C ALA A 14 25.21 -17.68 20.08
N ILE A 15 25.43 -16.52 19.46
CA ILE A 15 24.74 -15.28 19.82
C ILE A 15 23.32 -15.45 19.29
N VAL A 16 22.35 -15.73 20.17
CA VAL A 16 20.94 -15.56 19.83
C VAL A 16 20.66 -14.07 19.90
N LEU A 17 20.85 -13.38 18.77
CA LEU A 17 20.19 -12.10 18.54
C LEU A 17 18.69 -12.41 18.50
N GLY A 18 17.97 -11.99 19.54
CA GLY A 18 16.53 -11.91 19.53
C GLY A 18 16.10 -10.89 18.48
N LEU A 19 16.07 -11.29 17.21
CA LEU A 19 15.20 -10.67 16.25
C LEU A 19 13.79 -11.07 16.67
N SER A 20 13.14 -10.19 17.43
CA SER A 20 11.70 -10.14 17.47
C SER A 20 11.26 -9.90 16.03
N ALA A 21 10.98 -10.99 15.31
CA ALA A 21 10.20 -10.92 14.09
C ALA A 21 8.92 -10.20 14.50
N THR A 22 8.83 -8.93 14.12
CA THR A 22 7.59 -8.18 14.21
C THR A 22 6.68 -8.89 13.23
N ASN A 23 5.91 -9.87 13.72
CA ASN A 23 4.83 -10.45 12.95
C ASN A 23 4.00 -9.24 12.53
N ALA A 24 4.04 -8.89 11.24
CA ALA A 24 3.12 -7.91 10.70
C ALA A 24 1.73 -8.42 11.06
N ALA A 25 1.07 -7.76 12.00
CA ALA A 25 -0.26 -8.13 12.40
C ALA A 25 -1.12 -8.12 11.14
N ALA A 26 -1.91 -9.18 10.95
CA ALA A 26 -2.82 -9.24 9.83
C ALA A 26 -3.84 -8.11 10.01
N LEU A 27 -4.03 -7.29 8.97
CA LEU A 27 -4.96 -6.16 8.97
C LEU A 27 -6.32 -6.58 9.53
N GLU A 28 -6.74 -5.96 10.62
CA GLU A 28 -8.07 -6.17 11.17
C GLU A 28 -9.10 -5.30 10.45
N LYS A 29 -10.35 -5.77 10.42
CA LYS A 29 -11.47 -4.99 9.86
C LYS A 29 -11.60 -3.61 10.50
N ARG A 30 -11.40 -3.52 11.81
CA ARG A 30 -11.44 -2.23 12.54
C ARG A 30 -10.35 -1.27 12.08
N GLU A 31 -9.17 -1.79 11.76
CA GLU A 31 -8.03 -0.98 11.34
C GLU A 31 -8.27 -0.45 9.94
N ALA A 32 -8.73 -1.30 9.01
CA ALA A 32 -9.13 -0.87 7.68
C ALA A 32 -10.22 0.21 7.73
N GLU A 33 -11.24 0.04 8.58
CA GLU A 33 -12.29 1.04 8.77
C GLU A 33 -11.78 2.35 9.33
N ALA A 34 -10.88 2.29 10.32
CA ALA A 34 -10.26 3.47 10.92
C ALA A 34 -9.43 4.22 9.88
N VAL A 35 -8.58 3.53 9.12
CA VAL A 35 -7.80 4.12 8.02
C VAL A 35 -8.71 4.84 7.04
N VAL A 36 -9.76 4.19 6.53
CA VAL A 36 -10.68 4.80 5.55
C VAL A 36 -11.36 6.04 6.12
N THR A 37 -11.79 5.98 7.38
CA THR A 37 -12.50 7.09 8.05
C THR A 37 -11.57 8.28 8.30
N ILE A 38 -10.33 8.02 8.70
CA ILE A 38 -9.31 9.05 8.88
C ILE A 38 -9.01 9.72 7.53
N LEU A 39 -8.80 8.93 6.48
CA LEU A 39 -8.51 9.47 5.14
C LEU A 39 -9.67 10.32 4.60
N GLU A 40 -10.92 9.90 4.80
CA GLU A 40 -12.09 10.73 4.45
C GLU A 40 -12.06 12.08 5.15
N ARG A 41 -11.68 12.10 6.43
CA ARG A 41 -11.63 13.33 7.22
C ARG A 41 -10.49 14.24 6.79
N LEU A 42 -9.27 13.70 6.71
CA LEU A 42 -8.09 14.47 6.32
C LEU A 42 -8.16 14.95 4.86
N SER A 43 -8.69 14.12 3.96
CA SER A 43 -8.95 14.52 2.57
C SER A 43 -9.95 15.67 2.50
N SER A 44 -11.02 15.63 3.28
CA SER A 44 -11.98 16.73 3.35
C SER A 44 -11.39 18.02 3.93
N GLU A 45 -10.51 17.92 4.93
CA GLU A 45 -9.89 19.07 5.59
C GLU A 45 -8.84 19.74 4.70
N THR A 46 -8.05 18.95 3.97
CA THR A 46 -6.95 19.43 3.12
C THR A 46 -7.34 19.63 1.65
N ARG A 47 -8.50 19.12 1.24
CA ARG A 47 -8.92 18.98 -0.17
C ARG A 47 -7.92 18.19 -1.04
N LYS A 48 -7.10 17.34 -0.43
CA LYS A 48 -6.18 16.45 -1.15
C LYS A 48 -6.87 15.15 -1.52
N THR A 49 -6.63 14.69 -2.75
CA THR A 49 -7.03 13.36 -3.21
C THR A 49 -6.08 12.31 -2.63
N VAL A 50 -6.60 11.11 -2.33
CA VAL A 50 -5.80 10.02 -1.78
C VAL A 50 -5.28 9.13 -2.91
N PHE A 51 -3.94 9.01 -3.01
CA PHE A 51 -3.25 8.09 -3.92
C PHE A 51 -2.35 7.13 -3.14
N TYR A 52 -1.97 6.03 -3.78
CA TYR A 52 -1.00 5.08 -3.23
C TYR A 52 0.35 5.25 -3.91
N ASP A 53 1.37 5.53 -3.11
CA ASP A 53 2.79 5.43 -3.42
C ASP A 53 3.56 5.07 -2.13
N GLU A 54 4.89 4.98 -2.21
CA GLU A 54 5.75 4.51 -1.10
C GLU A 54 5.81 5.51 0.09
N ASP A 55 5.50 6.78 -0.16
CA ASP A 55 5.61 7.89 0.79
C ASP A 55 4.25 8.35 1.31
N ALA A 56 3.15 8.03 0.59
CA ALA A 56 1.80 8.48 0.90
C ALA A 56 1.37 8.24 2.35
N ALA A 57 1.72 7.09 2.93
CA ALA A 57 1.42 6.81 4.33
C ALA A 57 2.09 7.81 5.29
N GLN A 58 3.34 8.17 5.01
CA GLN A 58 4.11 9.14 5.78
C GLN A 58 3.50 10.54 5.63
N GLU A 59 3.19 10.93 4.40
CA GLU A 59 2.59 12.25 4.13
C GLU A 59 1.27 12.44 4.90
N TRP A 60 0.40 11.43 4.92
CA TRP A 60 -0.85 11.50 5.69
C TRP A 60 -0.60 11.53 7.21
N PHE A 61 0.46 10.88 7.69
CA PHE A 61 0.85 10.94 9.09
C PHE A 61 1.29 12.36 9.48
N GLU A 62 2.13 12.99 8.66
CA GLU A 62 2.61 14.36 8.87
C GLU A 62 1.47 15.39 8.79
N ILE A 63 0.57 15.24 7.82
CA ILE A 63 -0.64 16.08 7.70
C ILE A 63 -1.49 15.99 8.96
N ASP A 64 -1.69 14.79 9.50
CA ASP A 64 -2.49 14.58 10.70
C ASP A 64 -1.81 15.13 11.97
N ASP A 65 -0.49 14.98 12.08
CA ASP A 65 0.30 15.47 13.21
C ASP A 65 0.26 17.00 13.32
N GLU A 66 0.25 17.70 12.17
CA GLU A 66 0.07 19.15 12.10
C GLU A 66 -1.38 19.62 12.27
N SER A 67 -2.35 18.71 12.38
CA SER A 67 -3.78 19.04 12.37
C SER A 67 -4.59 18.39 13.50
N SER A 68 -5.46 17.45 13.14
CA SER A 68 -6.53 16.92 13.98
C SER A 68 -6.08 15.75 14.87
N GLN A 69 -4.84 15.25 14.69
CA GLN A 69 -4.26 14.13 15.42
C GLN A 69 -5.19 12.90 15.51
N LEU A 70 -5.89 12.60 14.42
CA LEU A 70 -6.85 11.51 14.30
C LEU A 70 -6.17 10.13 14.29
N ILE A 71 -4.98 10.03 13.70
CA ILE A 71 -4.21 8.79 13.59
C ILE A 71 -3.77 8.30 14.99
N PRO A 72 -3.08 9.11 15.82
CA PRO A 72 -2.75 8.70 17.18
C PRO A 72 -3.99 8.55 18.06
N ALA A 73 -5.04 9.36 17.87
CA ALA A 73 -6.30 9.21 18.60
C ALA A 73 -7.02 7.87 18.31
N ALA A 74 -6.83 7.32 17.11
CA ALA A 74 -7.31 5.98 16.74
C ALA A 74 -6.42 4.84 17.29
N GLY A 75 -5.31 5.17 17.95
CA GLY A 75 -4.39 4.22 18.57
C GLY A 75 -3.23 3.78 17.67
N PHE A 76 -3.05 4.39 16.50
CA PHE A 76 -1.91 4.09 15.64
C PHE A 76 -0.67 4.87 16.06
N SER A 77 0.46 4.17 16.16
CA SER A 77 1.78 4.77 15.98
C SER A 77 2.07 4.97 14.49
N GLU A 78 3.05 5.80 14.15
CA GLU A 78 3.57 5.98 12.78
C GLU A 78 3.83 4.65 12.07
N THR A 79 4.55 3.72 12.73
CA THR A 79 4.84 2.40 12.17
C THR A 79 3.57 1.58 11.90
N SER A 80 2.63 1.56 12.85
CA SER A 80 1.38 0.81 12.69
C SER A 80 0.42 1.45 11.68
N TRP A 81 0.43 2.79 11.58
CA TRP A 81 -0.30 3.54 10.57
C TRP A 81 0.23 3.20 9.18
N LYS A 82 1.54 3.25 8.97
CA LYS A 82 2.15 2.89 7.69
C LYS A 82 1.78 1.48 7.26
N ALA A 83 1.85 0.51 8.18
CA ALA A 83 1.44 -0.86 7.91
C ALA A 83 -0.06 -0.95 7.55
N ALA A 84 -0.95 -0.37 8.37
CA ALA A 84 -2.38 -0.45 8.15
C ALA A 84 -2.82 0.28 6.86
N PHE A 85 -2.22 1.43 6.57
CA PHE A 85 -2.43 2.17 5.32
C PHE A 85 -2.01 1.34 4.12
N ASP A 86 -0.78 0.81 4.12
CA ASP A 86 -0.27 -0.03 3.02
C ASP A 86 -1.17 -1.23 2.76
N GLN A 87 -1.54 -1.96 3.81
CA GLN A 87 -2.39 -3.14 3.70
C GLN A 87 -3.79 -2.78 3.19
N THR A 88 -4.33 -1.64 3.65
CA THR A 88 -5.64 -1.14 3.21
C THR A 88 -5.60 -0.75 1.73
N MET A 89 -4.62 0.05 1.31
CA MET A 89 -4.51 0.54 -0.06
C MET A 89 -4.18 -0.58 -1.05
N THR A 90 -3.23 -1.45 -0.72
CA THR A 90 -2.91 -2.61 -1.57
C THR A 90 -4.07 -3.61 -1.62
N GLY A 91 -4.76 -3.85 -0.50
CA GLY A 91 -5.96 -4.68 -0.45
C GLY A 91 -7.11 -4.12 -1.30
N PHE A 92 -7.28 -2.80 -1.31
CA PHE A 92 -8.21 -2.12 -2.21
C PHE A 92 -7.83 -2.31 -3.66
N ILE A 93 -6.57 -2.07 -4.03
CA ILE A 93 -6.08 -2.25 -5.41
C ILE A 93 -6.26 -3.71 -5.85
N ALA A 94 -5.98 -4.68 -4.98
CA ALA A 94 -6.23 -6.11 -5.22
C ALA A 94 -7.72 -6.46 -5.35
N SER A 95 -8.62 -5.64 -4.78
CA SER A 95 -10.07 -5.83 -4.87
C SER A 95 -10.64 -5.44 -6.24
N ILE A 96 -10.00 -4.49 -6.94
CA ILE A 96 -10.45 -3.97 -8.23
C ILE A 96 -10.40 -5.10 -9.28
N PRO A 97 -11.47 -5.36 -10.04
CA PRO A 97 -11.44 -6.28 -11.17
C PRO A 97 -10.43 -5.84 -12.24
N GLN A 98 -9.74 -6.78 -12.88
CA GLN A 98 -8.76 -6.49 -13.92
C GLN A 98 -9.32 -5.61 -15.05
N ALA A 99 -10.55 -5.90 -15.50
CA ALA A 99 -11.22 -5.11 -16.52
C ALA A 99 -11.49 -3.66 -16.09
N GLU A 100 -11.79 -3.43 -14.81
CA GLU A 100 -11.98 -2.07 -14.29
C GLU A 100 -10.65 -1.32 -14.22
N LEU A 101 -9.55 -1.99 -13.85
CA LEU A 101 -8.22 -1.39 -13.86
C LEU A 101 -7.78 -0.99 -15.28
N GLU A 102 -7.99 -1.88 -16.25
CA GLU A 102 -7.70 -1.61 -17.67
C GLU A 102 -8.51 -0.41 -18.18
N GLN A 103 -9.80 -0.34 -17.84
CA GLN A 103 -10.64 0.80 -18.17
C GLN A 103 -10.13 2.10 -17.55
N MET A 104 -9.76 2.10 -16.27
CA MET A 104 -9.22 3.30 -15.60
C MET A 104 -7.94 3.81 -16.27
N MET A 105 -7.08 2.90 -16.74
CA MET A 105 -5.86 3.28 -17.47
C MET A 105 -6.17 3.85 -18.86
N GLU A 106 -7.11 3.25 -19.59
CA GLU A 106 -7.54 3.76 -20.89
C GLU A 106 -8.14 5.16 -20.73
N GLU A 107 -8.98 5.39 -19.72
CA GLU A 107 -9.52 6.72 -19.40
C GLU A 107 -8.43 7.73 -19.03
N PHE A 108 -7.38 7.31 -18.31
CA PHE A 108 -6.25 8.17 -17.99
C PHE A 108 -5.42 8.52 -19.23
N ALA A 109 -5.11 7.53 -20.06
CA ALA A 109 -4.39 7.74 -21.32
C ALA A 109 -5.19 8.64 -22.27
N ASP A 110 -6.51 8.49 -22.27
CA ASP A 110 -7.45 9.33 -23.01
C ASP A 110 -7.36 10.78 -22.59
N LYS A 111 -7.51 11.06 -21.30
CA LYS A 111 -7.38 12.41 -20.74
C LYS A 111 -6.01 13.03 -21.00
N LEU A 112 -4.93 12.25 -20.82
CA LEU A 112 -3.57 12.72 -21.09
C LEU A 112 -3.38 13.07 -22.58
N GLY A 113 -3.90 12.23 -23.47
CA GLY A 113 -3.85 12.46 -24.91
C GLY A 113 -4.60 13.72 -25.33
N GLU A 114 -5.78 13.97 -24.75
CA GLU A 114 -6.58 15.17 -25.00
C GLU A 114 -5.90 16.44 -24.48
N LEU A 115 -5.43 16.44 -23.22
CA LEU A 115 -4.73 17.57 -22.61
C LEU A 115 -3.42 17.90 -23.34
N GLY A 116 -2.67 16.86 -23.73
CA GLY A 116 -1.41 16.98 -24.46
C GLY A 116 -1.57 17.25 -25.96
N LYS A 117 -2.82 17.24 -26.50
CA LYS A 117 -3.10 17.30 -27.95
C LYS A 117 -2.28 16.27 -28.75
N MET A 118 -2.15 15.07 -28.19
CA MET A 118 -1.36 14.00 -28.78
C MET A 118 -2.00 13.50 -30.08
N THR A 119 -1.17 13.11 -31.05
CA THR A 119 -1.67 12.38 -32.23
C THR A 119 -2.17 10.99 -31.81
N PRO A 120 -3.00 10.33 -32.64
CA PRO A 120 -3.46 8.95 -32.36
C PRO A 120 -2.30 7.98 -32.09
N GLU A 121 -1.18 8.12 -32.80
CA GLU A 121 0.00 7.28 -32.64
C GLU A 121 0.72 7.54 -31.30
N GLN A 122 0.82 8.81 -30.88
CA GLN A 122 1.40 9.18 -29.59
C GLN A 122 0.54 8.69 -28.42
N LYS A 123 -0.79 8.81 -28.57
CA LYS A 123 -1.76 8.31 -27.60
C LYS A 123 -1.67 6.78 -27.44
N LYS A 124 -1.55 6.06 -28.57
CA LYS A 124 -1.33 4.61 -28.56
C LYS A 124 -0.03 4.23 -27.84
N ALA A 125 1.08 4.93 -28.14
CA ALA A 125 2.36 4.69 -27.47
C ALA A 125 2.31 4.96 -25.96
N ALA A 126 1.64 6.04 -25.53
CA ALA A 126 1.45 6.35 -24.11
C ALA A 126 0.62 5.27 -23.40
N THR A 127 -0.44 4.77 -24.04
CA THR A 127 -1.27 3.68 -23.52
C THR A 127 -0.49 2.38 -23.40
N GLU A 128 0.35 2.05 -24.38
CA GLU A 128 1.24 0.88 -24.34
C GLU A 128 2.29 1.00 -23.23
N MET A 129 2.85 2.20 -22.99
CA MET A 129 3.75 2.45 -21.86
C MET A 129 3.06 2.31 -20.51
N LEU A 130 1.83 2.84 -20.36
CA LEU A 130 1.03 2.67 -19.14
C LEU A 130 0.71 1.19 -18.90
N ARG A 131 0.37 0.45 -19.96
CA ARG A 131 0.15 -0.99 -19.91
C ARG A 131 1.44 -1.75 -19.54
N ALA A 132 2.61 -1.31 -20.01
CA ALA A 132 3.88 -1.90 -19.62
C ALA A 132 4.24 -1.65 -18.15
N GLN A 133 3.80 -0.52 -17.58
CA GLN A 133 3.91 -0.24 -16.14
C GLN A 133 2.95 -1.07 -15.27
N MET A 134 2.03 -1.86 -15.85
CA MET A 134 1.17 -2.77 -15.09
C MET A 134 1.94 -3.79 -14.24
N GLY A 135 3.21 -4.06 -14.55
CA GLY A 135 4.04 -4.93 -13.70
C GLY A 135 4.11 -4.43 -12.25
N ASN A 136 4.11 -3.12 -12.03
CA ASN A 136 4.09 -2.52 -10.70
C ASN A 136 2.71 -2.70 -10.04
N PHE A 137 1.62 -2.60 -10.81
CA PHE A 137 0.27 -2.84 -10.30
C PHE A 137 0.04 -4.29 -9.91
N GLU A 138 0.53 -5.25 -10.70
CA GLU A 138 0.39 -6.67 -10.35
C GLU A 138 1.13 -7.00 -9.06
N ALA A 139 2.36 -6.50 -8.88
CA ALA A 139 3.10 -6.67 -7.63
C ALA A 139 2.35 -6.06 -6.43
N ILE A 140 1.72 -4.90 -6.60
CA ILE A 140 0.88 -4.28 -5.57
C ILE A 140 -0.36 -5.13 -5.27
N ARG A 141 -1.00 -5.71 -6.30
CA ARG A 141 -2.17 -6.58 -6.15
C ARG A 141 -1.82 -7.88 -5.44
N GLU A 142 -0.68 -8.48 -5.79
CA GLU A 142 -0.16 -9.67 -5.12
C GLU A 142 0.13 -9.39 -3.64
N LYS A 143 0.80 -8.27 -3.34
CA LYS A 143 1.02 -7.80 -1.95
C LYS A 143 -0.30 -7.59 -1.20
N GLY A 144 -1.32 -7.09 -1.90
CA GLY A 144 -2.65 -6.79 -1.36
C GLY A 144 -3.61 -7.96 -1.24
N ALA A 145 -3.36 -9.08 -1.94
CA ALA A 145 -4.27 -10.21 -2.04
C ALA A 145 -4.76 -10.75 -0.68
N PRO A 146 -3.90 -10.87 0.36
CA PRO A 146 -4.33 -11.31 1.70
C PRO A 146 -5.37 -10.39 2.36
N TYR A 147 -5.37 -9.10 2.02
CA TYR A 147 -6.19 -8.06 2.66
C TYR A 147 -7.47 -7.77 1.87
N ARG A 148 -7.60 -8.28 0.65
CA ARG A 148 -8.73 -8.02 -0.26
C ARG A 148 -10.09 -8.16 0.41
N ASN A 149 -10.31 -9.24 1.16
CA ASN A 149 -11.61 -9.51 1.78
C ASN A 149 -11.90 -8.59 2.97
N VAL A 150 -10.85 -8.15 3.68
CA VAL A 150 -10.97 -7.20 4.79
C VAL A 150 -11.35 -5.82 4.27
N VAL A 151 -10.77 -5.42 3.14
CA VAL A 151 -10.94 -4.09 2.56
C VAL A 151 -12.17 -3.97 1.66
N ALA A 152 -12.64 -5.06 1.04
CA ALA A 152 -13.76 -5.06 0.09
C ALA A 152 -15.02 -4.28 0.54
N PRO A 153 -15.46 -4.33 1.83
CA PRO A 153 -16.60 -3.53 2.28
C PRO A 153 -16.41 -2.01 2.18
N TYR A 154 -15.17 -1.54 2.06
CA TYR A 154 -14.79 -0.13 2.02
C TYR A 154 -14.40 0.34 0.62
N SER A 155 -14.40 -0.53 -0.40
CA SER A 155 -13.92 -0.21 -1.75
C SER A 155 -14.64 0.99 -2.37
N ASP A 156 -15.94 1.15 -2.18
CA ASP A 156 -16.68 2.30 -2.71
C ASP A 156 -16.28 3.62 -2.04
N ARG A 157 -15.92 3.59 -0.76
CA ARG A 157 -15.40 4.76 -0.03
C ARG A 157 -14.04 5.16 -0.57
N LEU A 158 -13.13 4.19 -0.70
CA LEU A 158 -11.78 4.40 -1.25
C LEU A 158 -11.82 4.89 -2.71
N LYS A 159 -12.72 4.36 -3.55
CA LYS A 159 -12.93 4.84 -4.93
C LYS A 159 -13.36 6.32 -5.01
N ARG A 160 -14.04 6.84 -3.99
CA ARG A 160 -14.40 8.28 -3.96
C ARG A 160 -13.21 9.15 -3.58
N LEU A 161 -12.37 8.67 -2.65
CA LEU A 161 -11.16 9.38 -2.21
C LEU A 161 -10.09 9.52 -3.29
N SER A 162 -10.09 8.65 -4.31
CA SER A 162 -9.16 8.69 -5.43
C SER A 162 -9.65 9.55 -6.61
N LYS A 163 -10.81 10.20 -6.50
CA LYS A 163 -11.33 11.10 -7.54
C LYS A 163 -11.00 12.54 -7.16
N SER A 164 -10.49 13.32 -8.11
CA SER A 164 -10.42 14.76 -7.98
C SER A 164 -11.82 15.35 -8.18
N GLU A 165 -12.29 16.18 -7.26
CA GLU A 165 -13.46 17.04 -7.48
C GLU A 165 -13.13 18.19 -8.44
#